data_AF-A0A968T6J8-F1
#
_entry.id   AF-A0A968T6J8-F1
#
_cell.length_a   1.000
_cell.length_b   1.000
_cell.length_c   1.000
_cell.angle_alpha   90.00
_cell.angle_beta   90.00
_cell.angle_gamma   90.00
#
_symmetry.space_group_name_H-M   'P 1'
#
loop_
_entity.id
_entity.type
_entity.pdbx_description
1 polymer ?
#
loop_
_entity_poly.entity_id
_entity_poly.type
_entity_poly.pdbx_seq_one_letter_code
_entity_poly.pdbx_strand_id
1 'polypeptide(L)'
;MKRSNTFKIVLKQVGSLLILLGFVVAIPAIIAAIYTEWYSVAGFLLSALIIMGTGLLLFKGFYHVEEPRFNHSLIIAATGWLGIAILGGLPFLIIAFITPVDVMNQFIPNDVTYTFSSLVYFRNPLHCFFESMSAYTTTGLSMAVHEPSVGKGVLFIAISPNGSAVQGL
;
A
#
# COMPACT_ATOMS: atom_id res chain seq x y z
N MET A 1 4.66 35.57 -12.05
CA MET A 1 3.94 34.41 -11.49
C MET A 1 4.80 33.77 -10.40
N LYS A 2 4.47 33.93 -9.11
CA LYS A 2 5.34 33.46 -8.00
C LYS A 2 5.27 31.93 -7.87
N ARG A 3 6.35 31.24 -8.25
CA ARG A 3 6.55 29.77 -8.14
C ARG A 3 6.14 29.17 -6.79
N SER A 4 6.22 29.96 -5.71
CA SER A 4 5.85 29.54 -4.35
C SER A 4 4.39 29.11 -4.21
N ASN A 5 3.47 29.64 -5.02
CA ASN A 5 2.06 29.28 -4.92
C ASN A 5 1.77 27.92 -5.58
N THR A 6 2.41 27.62 -6.70
CA THR A 6 2.25 26.34 -7.41
C THR A 6 2.63 25.14 -6.53
N PHE A 7 3.78 25.20 -5.86
CA PHE A 7 4.23 24.09 -5.01
C PHE A 7 3.27 23.83 -3.83
N LYS A 8 2.76 24.90 -3.22
CA LYS A 8 1.78 24.81 -2.12
C LYS A 8 0.43 24.22 -2.59
N ILE A 9 -0.03 24.59 -3.79
CA ILE A 9 -1.23 24.00 -4.40
C ILE A 9 -1.03 22.49 -4.59
N VAL A 10 0.11 22.08 -5.15
CA VAL A 10 0.42 20.67 -5.39
C VAL A 10 0.42 19.89 -4.08
N LEU A 11 1.13 20.36 -3.05
CA LEU A 11 1.19 19.67 -1.76
C LEU A 11 -0.17 19.55 -1.07
N LYS A 12 -1.04 20.57 -1.17
CA LYS A 12 -2.42 20.49 -0.66
C LYS A 12 -3.20 19.37 -1.34
N GLN A 13 -3.11 19.27 -2.67
CA GLN A 13 -3.83 18.26 -3.46
C GLN A 13 -3.29 16.84 -3.22
N VAL A 14 -1.97 16.69 -3.18
CA VAL A 14 -1.33 15.42 -2.80
C VAL A 14 -1.76 15.00 -1.39
N GLY A 15 -1.81 15.93 -0.43
CA GLY A 15 -2.31 15.66 0.92
C GLY A 15 -3.73 15.10 0.94
N SER A 16 -4.64 15.68 0.15
CA SER A 16 -6.01 15.18 0.01
C SER A 16 -6.07 13.76 -0.58
N LEU A 17 -5.24 13.46 -1.59
CA LEU A 17 -5.15 12.12 -2.18
C LEU A 17 -4.62 11.09 -1.17
N LEU A 18 -3.64 11.47 -0.34
CA LEU A 18 -3.11 10.59 0.70
C LEU A 18 -4.12 10.31 1.81
N ILE A 19 -4.97 11.28 2.18
CA ILE A 19 -6.07 11.03 3.12
C ILE A 19 -7.01 9.96 2.57
N LEU A 20 -7.40 10.09 1.29
CA LEU A 20 -8.22 9.08 0.62
C LEU A 20 -7.54 7.71 0.59
N LEU A 21 -6.25 7.67 0.26
CA LEU A 21 -5.45 6.44 0.29
C LEU A 21 -5.46 5.78 1.67
N GLY A 22 -5.34 6.56 2.74
CA GLY A 22 -5.41 6.05 4.12
C GLY A 22 -6.72 5.31 4.40
N PHE A 23 -7.87 5.84 3.93
CA PHE A 23 -9.14 5.13 4.03
C PHE A 23 -9.17 3.84 3.20
N VAL A 24 -8.63 3.86 1.98
CA VAL A 24 -8.58 2.68 1.10
C VAL A 24 -7.72 1.57 1.73
N VAL A 25 -6.56 1.91 2.30
CA VAL A 25 -5.64 0.97 2.98
C VAL A 25 -6.25 0.39 4.26
N ALA A 26 -7.25 1.04 4.86
CA ALA A 26 -7.98 0.49 6.00
C ALA A 26 -9.00 -0.60 5.62
N ILE A 27 -9.48 -0.64 4.36
CA ILE A 27 -10.49 -1.62 3.92
C ILE A 27 -9.99 -3.07 4.06
N PRO A 28 -8.78 -3.44 3.59
CA PRO A 28 -8.24 -4.79 3.77
C PRO A 28 -8.08 -5.23 5.23
N ALA A 29 -8.03 -4.29 6.19
CA ALA A 29 -7.98 -4.64 7.62
C ALA A 29 -9.24 -5.41 8.06
N ILE A 30 -10.39 -5.13 7.45
CA ILE A 30 -11.64 -5.86 7.72
C ILE A 30 -11.50 -7.31 7.27
N ILE A 31 -10.90 -7.53 6.10
CA ILE A 31 -10.69 -8.87 5.55
C ILE A 31 -9.68 -9.63 6.39
N ALA A 32 -8.57 -8.99 6.75
CA ALA A 32 -7.60 -9.57 7.69
C ALA A 32 -8.26 -9.99 9.02
N ALA A 33 -9.19 -9.19 9.54
CA ALA A 33 -9.92 -9.51 10.77
C ALA A 33 -10.85 -10.73 10.59
N ILE A 34 -11.53 -10.87 9.45
CA ILE A 34 -12.37 -12.04 9.12
C ILE A 34 -11.53 -13.32 9.12
N TYR A 35 -10.32 -13.26 8.56
CA TYR A 35 -9.38 -14.39 8.52
C TYR A 35 -8.53 -14.52 9.80
N THR A 36 -8.83 -13.76 10.86
CA THR A 36 -8.11 -13.78 12.16
C THR A 36 -6.60 -13.47 12.06
N GLU A 37 -6.19 -12.71 11.04
CA GLU A 37 -4.81 -12.28 10.82
C GLU A 37 -4.51 -10.99 11.60
N TRP A 38 -4.43 -11.07 12.93
CA TRP A 38 -4.33 -9.89 13.81
C TRP A 38 -3.10 -9.01 13.53
N TYR A 39 -1.97 -9.60 13.14
CA TYR A 39 -0.78 -8.84 12.73
C TYR A 39 -1.04 -8.05 11.45
N SER A 40 -1.68 -8.66 10.43
CA SER A 40 -2.08 -7.96 9.21
C SER A 40 -3.04 -6.81 9.52
N VAL A 41 -4.03 -7.02 10.40
CA VAL A 41 -4.95 -5.96 10.87
C VAL A 41 -4.17 -4.78 11.47
N ALA A 42 -3.28 -5.05 12.41
CA ALA A 42 -2.48 -4.02 13.05
C ALA A 42 -1.60 -3.27 12.04
N GLY A 43 -1.00 -3.98 11.08
CA GLY A 43 -0.19 -3.38 10.04
C GLY A 43 -0.99 -2.47 9.11
N PHE A 44 -2.15 -2.91 8.62
CA PHE A 44 -3.03 -2.08 7.79
C PHE A 44 -3.50 -0.82 8.53
N LEU A 45 -3.92 -0.95 9.78
CA LEU A 45 -4.37 0.20 10.58
C LEU A 45 -3.22 1.16 10.87
N LEU A 46 -2.03 0.67 11.23
CA LEU A 46 -0.87 1.52 11.47
C LEU A 46 -0.44 2.25 10.19
N SER A 47 -0.41 1.56 9.05
CA SER A 47 -0.14 2.18 7.76
C SER A 47 -1.21 3.22 7.39
N ALA A 48 -2.49 2.89 7.54
CA ALA A 48 -3.59 3.82 7.29
C ALA A 48 -3.44 5.10 8.13
N LEU A 49 -3.10 4.97 9.42
CA LEU A 49 -2.87 6.11 10.31
C LEU A 49 -1.66 6.95 9.89
N ILE A 50 -0.55 6.33 9.51
CA ILE A 50 0.66 7.05 9.04
C ILE A 50 0.37 7.79 7.74
N ILE A 51 -0.28 7.13 6.78
CA ILE A 51 -0.62 7.71 5.47
C ILE A 51 -1.61 8.86 5.65
N MET A 52 -2.69 8.64 6.40
CA MET A 52 -3.71 9.65 6.66
C MET A 52 -3.15 10.82 7.48
N GLY A 53 -2.32 10.55 8.50
CA GLY A 53 -1.62 11.57 9.26
C GLY A 53 -0.72 12.44 8.40
N THR A 54 0.07 11.81 7.51
CA THR A 54 0.91 12.52 6.54
C THR A 54 0.06 13.38 5.59
N GLY A 55 -1.05 12.83 5.08
CA GLY A 55 -1.99 13.54 4.23
C GLY A 55 -2.64 14.75 4.92
N LEU A 56 -3.08 14.58 6.18
CA LEU A 56 -3.67 15.64 7.00
C LEU A 56 -2.67 16.76 7.31
N LEU A 57 -1.42 16.42 7.64
CA LEU A 57 -0.36 17.41 7.88
C LEU A 57 -0.10 18.25 6.63
N LEU A 58 -0.01 17.62 5.46
CA LEU A 58 0.15 18.32 4.18
C LEU A 58 -1.09 19.17 3.85
N PHE A 59 -2.30 18.63 4.01
CA PHE A 59 -3.53 19.33 3.68
C PHE A 59 -3.75 20.55 4.59
N LYS A 60 -3.56 20.40 5.91
CA LYS A 60 -3.74 21.47 6.88
C LYS A 60 -2.67 22.56 6.75
N GLY A 61 -1.43 22.19 6.47
CA GLY A 61 -0.32 23.13 6.28
C GLY A 61 -0.51 24.09 5.09
N PHE A 62 -1.27 23.69 4.07
CA PHE A 62 -1.47 24.46 2.84
C PHE A 62 -2.94 24.76 2.52
N TYR A 63 -3.83 24.67 3.53
CA TYR A 63 -5.28 24.79 3.34
C TYR A 63 -5.72 26.10 2.66
N HIS A 64 -5.11 27.23 3.05
CA HIS A 64 -5.46 28.59 2.61
C HIS A 64 -5.01 28.98 1.20
N VAL A 65 -4.51 28.01 0.41
CA VAL A 65 -3.94 28.28 -0.90
C VAL A 65 -5.04 28.24 -1.98
N GLU A 66 -4.93 29.16 -2.95
CA GLU A 66 -5.82 29.29 -4.13
C GLU A 66 -6.11 27.94 -4.81
N GLU A 67 -7.24 27.87 -5.50
CA GLU A 67 -7.66 26.67 -6.22
C GLU A 67 -6.72 26.31 -7.39
N PRO A 68 -6.56 25.00 -7.67
CA PRO A 68 -5.72 24.54 -8.76
C PRO A 68 -6.28 25.01 -10.12
N ARG A 69 -5.50 25.84 -10.82
CA ARG A 69 -5.73 26.15 -12.24
C ARG A 69 -5.32 24.97 -13.12
N PHE A 70 -5.90 24.88 -14.32
CA PHE A 70 -5.68 23.80 -15.30
C PHE A 70 -4.18 23.53 -15.59
N ASN A 71 -3.34 24.57 -15.52
CA ASN A 71 -1.90 24.47 -15.75
C ASN A 71 -1.15 23.63 -14.69
N HIS A 72 -1.78 23.37 -13.53
CA HIS A 72 -1.18 22.59 -12.45
C HIS A 72 -1.61 21.12 -12.45
N SER A 73 -2.60 20.74 -13.27
CA SER A 73 -3.21 19.40 -13.21
C SER A 73 -2.20 18.28 -13.45
N LEU A 74 -1.30 18.44 -14.43
CA LEU A 74 -0.31 17.40 -14.77
C LEU A 74 0.69 17.14 -13.63
N ILE A 75 1.18 18.21 -13.00
CA ILE A 75 2.14 18.08 -11.87
C ILE A 75 1.44 17.51 -10.63
N ILE A 76 0.18 17.87 -10.39
CA ILE A 76 -0.63 17.29 -9.31
C ILE A 76 -0.82 15.79 -9.54
N ALA A 77 -1.18 15.37 -10.76
CA ALA A 77 -1.33 13.96 -11.09
C ALA A 77 -0.01 13.19 -10.89
N ALA A 78 1.09 13.68 -11.46
CA ALA A 78 2.40 13.01 -11.36
C ALA A 78 2.88 12.87 -9.90
N THR A 79 2.78 13.95 -9.11
CA THR A 79 3.18 13.92 -7.69
C THR A 79 2.22 13.13 -6.81
N GLY A 80 0.92 13.16 -7.10
CA GLY A 80 -0.10 12.37 -6.42
C GLY A 80 0.13 10.88 -6.60
N TRP A 81 0.35 10.43 -7.84
CA TRP A 81 0.66 9.03 -8.14
C TRP A 81 1.99 8.59 -7.53
N LEU A 82 3.02 9.44 -7.56
CA LEU A 82 4.29 9.15 -6.87
C LEU A 82 4.10 9.00 -5.36
N GLY A 83 3.29 9.87 -4.74
CA GLY A 83 2.95 9.78 -3.32
C GLY A 83 2.20 8.48 -2.99
N ILE A 84 1.22 8.10 -3.81
CA ILE A 84 0.48 6.84 -3.68
C ILE A 84 1.41 5.65 -3.82
N ALA A 85 2.31 5.65 -4.81
CA ALA A 85 3.26 4.57 -5.02
C ALA A 85 4.19 4.35 -3.81
N ILE A 86 4.75 5.42 -3.26
CA ILE A 86 5.67 5.34 -2.13
C ILE A 86 4.93 4.91 -0.87
N LEU A 87 3.81 5.57 -0.55
CA LEU A 87 3.10 5.35 0.71
C LEU A 87 2.19 4.11 0.68
N GLY A 88 1.71 3.71 -0.48
CA GLY A 88 0.94 2.48 -0.70
C GLY A 88 1.76 1.20 -0.46
N GLY A 89 3.09 1.29 -0.46
CA GLY A 89 3.99 0.19 -0.07
C GLY A 89 4.08 -0.03 1.44
N LEU A 90 3.67 0.94 2.26
CA LEU A 90 3.76 0.87 3.72
C LEU A 90 3.04 -0.32 4.36
N PRO A 91 1.79 -0.69 4.00
CA PRO A 91 1.13 -1.86 4.59
C PRO A 91 1.97 -3.13 4.43
N PHE A 92 2.53 -3.38 3.24
CA PHE A 92 3.39 -4.54 3.01
C PHE A 92 4.62 -4.54 3.93
N LEU A 93 5.29 -3.39 4.03
CA LEU A 93 6.50 -3.24 4.83
C LEU A 93 6.20 -3.46 6.31
N ILE A 94 5.20 -2.75 6.86
CA ILE A 94 4.86 -2.83 8.27
C ILE A 94 4.41 -4.24 8.63
N ILE A 95 3.52 -4.85 7.83
CA ILE A 95 3.03 -6.23 8.07
C ILE A 95 4.21 -7.22 8.08
N ALA A 96 5.17 -7.09 7.15
CA ALA A 96 6.34 -7.97 7.09
C ALA A 96 7.32 -7.80 8.26
N PHE A 97 7.34 -6.63 8.91
CA PHE A 97 8.17 -6.38 10.08
C PHE A 97 7.51 -6.79 11.40
N ILE A 98 6.21 -6.55 11.56
CA ILE A 98 5.49 -6.87 12.80
C ILE A 98 5.14 -8.35 12.93
N THR A 99 4.96 -9.06 11.80
CA THR A 99 4.55 -10.47 11.82
C THR A 99 5.78 -11.36 12.13
N PRO A 100 5.76 -12.17 13.19
CA PRO A 100 6.84 -13.12 13.46
C PRO A 100 6.92 -14.19 12.37
N VAL A 101 8.13 -14.70 12.09
CA VAL A 101 8.35 -15.71 11.03
C VAL A 101 7.51 -16.97 11.27
N ASP A 102 7.32 -17.36 12.52
CA ASP A 102 6.48 -18.51 12.89
C ASP A 102 5.02 -18.34 12.45
N VAL A 103 4.49 -17.12 12.56
CA VAL A 103 3.11 -16.78 12.13
C VAL A 103 3.05 -16.66 10.61
N MET A 104 4.09 -16.08 9.97
CA MET A 104 4.15 -16.02 8.51
C MET A 104 4.08 -17.42 7.88
N ASN A 105 4.76 -18.39 8.49
CA ASN A 105 4.77 -19.76 7.99
C ASN A 105 3.41 -20.48 8.14
N GLN A 106 2.49 -19.98 8.96
CA GLN A 106 1.12 -20.49 9.03
C GLN A 106 0.29 -20.17 7.79
N PHE A 107 0.71 -19.18 6.99
CA PHE A 107 0.07 -18.85 5.72
C PHE A 107 0.42 -19.83 4.60
N ILE A 108 1.39 -20.72 4.82
CA ILE A 108 1.78 -21.75 3.87
C ILE A 108 0.68 -22.82 3.84
N PRO A 109 0.05 -23.11 2.69
CA PRO A 109 -0.83 -24.26 2.53
C PRO A 109 -0.12 -25.56 2.90
N ASN A 110 -0.84 -26.57 3.39
CA ASN A 110 -0.23 -27.82 3.87
C ASN A 110 0.26 -28.73 2.73
N ASP A 111 -0.02 -28.36 1.49
CA ASP A 111 0.07 -29.18 0.28
C ASP A 111 1.28 -28.81 -0.61
N VAL A 112 2.16 -27.93 -0.12
CA VAL A 112 3.26 -27.33 -0.91
C VAL A 112 4.60 -27.38 -0.20
N THR A 113 5.68 -27.49 -0.98
CA THR A 113 7.04 -27.82 -0.52
C THR A 113 7.93 -26.61 -0.21
N TYR A 114 7.39 -25.40 -0.07
CA TYR A 114 8.20 -24.23 0.27
C TYR A 114 8.33 -24.03 1.78
N THR A 115 9.55 -23.73 2.22
CA THR A 115 9.92 -23.60 3.64
C THR A 115 9.64 -22.21 4.23
N PHE A 116 9.47 -21.19 3.38
CA PHE A 116 9.32 -19.80 3.81
C PHE A 116 8.12 -19.14 3.13
N SER A 117 7.38 -18.36 3.90
CA SER A 117 6.32 -17.49 3.38
C SER A 117 6.88 -16.36 2.52
N SER A 118 6.14 -16.02 1.45
CA SER A 118 6.47 -14.91 0.56
C SER A 118 6.36 -13.53 1.24
N LEU A 119 5.71 -13.46 2.41
CA LEU A 119 5.65 -12.23 3.20
C LEU A 119 7.04 -11.76 3.65
N VAL A 120 8.01 -12.66 3.75
CA VAL A 120 9.40 -12.35 4.12
C VAL A 120 10.07 -11.41 3.10
N TYR A 121 9.74 -11.54 1.81
CA TYR A 121 10.34 -10.70 0.77
C TYR A 121 9.93 -9.23 0.87
N PHE A 122 8.79 -8.94 1.51
CA PHE A 122 8.33 -7.57 1.76
C PHE A 122 9.07 -6.87 2.92
N ARG A 123 10.05 -7.51 3.57
CA ARG A 123 10.99 -6.79 4.45
C ARG A 123 11.90 -5.84 3.67
N ASN A 124 12.07 -6.05 2.38
CA ASN A 124 12.79 -5.11 1.51
C ASN A 124 11.85 -3.97 1.07
N PRO A 125 12.16 -2.70 1.38
CA PRO A 125 11.32 -1.58 0.98
C PRO A 125 11.21 -1.40 -0.54
N LEU A 126 12.21 -1.84 -1.33
CA LEU A 126 12.12 -1.79 -2.79
C LEU A 126 11.06 -2.76 -3.33
N HIS A 127 10.91 -3.93 -2.71
CA HIS A 127 9.87 -4.89 -3.10
C HIS A 127 8.48 -4.33 -2.77
N CYS A 128 8.33 -3.68 -1.61
CA CYS A 128 7.08 -3.02 -1.24
C CYS A 128 6.71 -1.87 -2.18
N PHE A 129 7.70 -1.07 -2.58
CA PHE A 129 7.51 0.00 -3.56
C PHE A 129 7.09 -0.56 -4.92
N PHE A 130 7.74 -1.63 -5.38
CA PHE A 130 7.39 -2.29 -6.63
C PHE A 130 5.97 -2.88 -6.59
N GLU A 131 5.61 -3.57 -5.50
CA GLU A 131 4.29 -4.16 -5.33
C GLU A 131 3.19 -3.09 -5.33
N SER A 132 3.42 -1.99 -4.61
CA SER A 132 2.52 -0.84 -4.59
C SER A 132 2.35 -0.23 -5.98
N MET A 133 3.46 0.04 -6.68
CA MET A 133 3.41 0.52 -8.06
C MET A 133 2.60 -0.43 -8.94
N SER A 134 2.85 -1.73 -8.83
CA SER A 134 2.21 -2.73 -9.68
C SER A 134 0.71 -2.83 -9.43
N ALA A 135 0.29 -2.83 -8.15
CA ALA A 135 -1.11 -2.89 -7.76
C ALA A 135 -1.87 -1.64 -8.21
N TYR A 136 -1.34 -0.44 -7.95
CA TYR A 136 -2.02 0.82 -8.29
C TYR A 136 -2.00 1.16 -9.77
N THR A 137 -0.99 0.71 -10.52
CA THR A 137 -0.92 0.90 -11.98
C THR A 137 -1.50 -0.26 -12.76
N THR A 138 -2.06 -1.27 -12.06
CA THR A 138 -2.69 -2.46 -12.64
C THR A 138 -1.78 -3.25 -13.59
N THR A 139 -0.46 -3.25 -13.33
CA THR A 139 0.48 -4.00 -14.18
C THR A 139 0.43 -5.50 -13.93
N GLY A 140 -0.01 -5.94 -12.75
CA GLY A 140 -0.19 -7.36 -12.43
C GLY A 140 1.10 -8.15 -12.22
N LEU A 141 2.22 -7.48 -11.92
CA LEU A 141 3.47 -8.11 -11.50
C LEU A 141 3.53 -8.21 -9.97
N SER A 142 4.07 -9.29 -9.43
CA SER A 142 4.22 -9.44 -7.98
C SER A 142 5.63 -9.87 -7.58
N MET A 143 6.08 -9.36 -6.44
CA MET A 143 7.28 -9.82 -5.74
C MET A 143 6.98 -10.96 -4.75
N ALA A 144 5.71 -11.33 -4.59
CA ALA A 144 5.32 -12.53 -3.87
C ALA A 144 5.55 -13.76 -4.74
N VAL A 145 6.63 -14.51 -4.44
CA VAL A 145 6.99 -15.73 -5.19
C VAL A 145 5.88 -16.79 -5.13
N HIS A 146 5.25 -16.94 -3.96
CA HIS A 146 4.12 -17.83 -3.72
C HIS A 146 2.97 -17.01 -3.12
N GLU A 147 2.13 -16.45 -3.99
CA GLU A 147 0.99 -15.59 -3.62
C GLU A 147 0.09 -16.15 -2.48
N PRO A 148 -0.23 -17.46 -2.42
CA PRO A 148 -1.07 -17.99 -1.34
C PRO A 148 -0.45 -17.82 0.06
N SER A 149 0.86 -17.68 0.15
CA SER A 149 1.61 -17.64 1.41
C SER A 149 1.76 -16.25 2.02
N VAL A 150 1.18 -15.20 1.42
CA VAL A 150 1.36 -13.80 1.87
C VAL A 150 0.33 -13.39 2.95
N GLY A 151 -0.77 -14.15 3.08
CA GLY A 151 -1.92 -13.80 3.93
C GLY A 151 -3.06 -13.18 3.13
N LYS A 152 -4.30 -13.43 3.55
CA LYS A 152 -5.52 -13.06 2.82
C LYS A 152 -5.76 -11.56 2.80
N GLY A 153 -5.41 -10.84 3.88
CA GLY A 153 -5.53 -9.39 3.91
C GLY A 153 -4.60 -8.71 2.88
N VAL A 154 -3.35 -9.18 2.79
CA VAL A 154 -2.34 -8.66 1.86
C VAL A 154 -2.65 -9.05 0.42
N LEU A 155 -3.12 -10.28 0.20
CA LEU A 155 -3.54 -10.74 -1.13
C LEU A 155 -4.68 -9.89 -1.71
N PHE A 156 -5.62 -9.45 -0.86
CA PHE A 156 -6.75 -8.63 -1.30
C PHE A 156 -6.31 -7.28 -1.88
N ILE A 157 -5.34 -6.60 -1.26
CA ILE A 157 -4.85 -5.30 -1.75
C ILE A 157 -3.94 -5.44 -2.99
N ALA A 158 -3.23 -6.57 -3.12
CA ALA A 158 -2.31 -6.81 -4.23
C ALA A 158 -3.01 -7.07 -5.59
N ILE A 159 -4.34 -7.27 -5.61
CA ILE A 159 -5.12 -7.61 -6.81
C ILE A 159 -4.47 -8.77 -7.57
N SER A 160 -4.30 -9.93 -6.94
CA SER A 160 -4.11 -11.16 -7.69
C SER A 160 -5.47 -11.81 -7.99
N PRO A 161 -5.86 -11.96 -9.26
CA PRO A 161 -7.13 -12.58 -9.64
C PRO A 161 -7.16 -14.10 -9.47
N ASN A 162 -6.03 -14.77 -9.18
CA ASN A 162 -5.95 -16.22 -9.27
C ASN A 162 -5.21 -16.88 -8.09
N GLY A 163 -5.98 -17.25 -7.05
CA GLY A 163 -5.60 -18.33 -6.14
C GLY A 163 -5.59 -19.74 -6.78
N SER A 164 -5.53 -19.82 -8.12
CA SER A 164 -5.75 -21.04 -8.92
C SER A 164 -4.71 -21.26 -10.03
N ALA A 165 -3.80 -20.31 -10.31
CA ALA A 165 -2.90 -20.41 -11.47
C ALA A 165 -1.51 -21.04 -11.19
N VAL A 166 -1.17 -21.33 -9.92
CA VAL A 166 0.14 -21.91 -9.55
C VAL A 166 0.03 -23.39 -9.15
N GLN A 167 -1.15 -24.01 -9.24
CA GLN A 167 -1.29 -25.48 -9.11
C GLN A 167 -0.94 -26.23 -10.41
N GLY A 168 -0.42 -25.54 -11.44
CA GLY A 168 -0.25 -26.08 -12.79
C GLY A 168 1.17 -26.11 -13.36
N LEU A 169 2.21 -25.84 -12.57
CA LEU A 169 3.61 -26.01 -12.98
C LEU A 169 4.44 -26.67 -11.89
#